data_AF-A0A2Z6AC17-F1
#
_entry.id   AF-A0A2Z6AC17-F1
#
_cell.length_a   1.000
_cell.length_b   1.000
_cell.length_c   1.000
_cell.angle_alpha   90.00
_cell.angle_beta   90.00
_cell.angle_gamma   90.00
#
_symmetry.space_group_name_H-M   'P 1'
#
loop_
_entity.id
_entity.type
_entity.pdbx_description
1 polymer ?
#
loop_
_entity_poly.entity_id
_entity_poly.type
_entity_poly.pdbx_seq_one_letter_code
_entity_poly.pdbx_strand_id
1 'polypeptide(L)'
;MTQYANPDLTQREIVENNILAIETMPEQVDETAAAATAHLDGPVDFPTAQFIGQHVSMQNGAKFQLNSELTRLKNIIATWDGTPLAPPGTPTLTLTPMS
;
A
#
# COMPACT_ATOMS: atom_id res chain seq x y z
N MET A 1 -8.96 13.74 22.19
CA MET A 1 -8.78 12.75 21.11
C MET A 1 -9.02 11.37 21.70
N THR A 2 -10.20 10.80 21.52
CA THR A 2 -10.55 9.45 22.00
C THR A 2 -10.12 8.44 20.95
N GLN A 3 -8.90 7.92 21.07
CA GLN A 3 -8.29 6.99 20.10
C GLN A 3 -8.83 5.54 20.23
N TYR A 4 -9.82 5.29 21.08
CA TYR A 4 -10.32 3.96 21.43
C TYR A 4 -11.84 3.94 21.28
N ALA A 5 -12.33 3.77 20.05
CA ALA A 5 -13.78 3.66 19.79
C ALA A 5 -14.36 2.32 20.29
N ASN A 6 -13.51 1.33 20.58
CA ASN A 6 -13.87 0.10 21.24
C ASN A 6 -13.13 -0.01 22.58
N PRO A 7 -13.80 0.15 23.73
CA PRO A 7 -13.18 0.07 25.06
C PRO A 7 -12.66 -1.34 25.40
N ASP A 8 -13.04 -2.36 24.62
CA ASP A 8 -12.65 -3.75 24.85
C ASP A 8 -11.35 -4.16 24.15
N LEU A 9 -10.82 -3.34 23.23
CA LEU A 9 -9.57 -3.64 22.52
C LEU A 9 -8.39 -2.89 23.15
N THR A 10 -7.36 -3.65 23.50
CA THR A 10 -6.05 -3.11 23.87
C THR A 10 -5.40 -2.41 22.69
N GLN A 11 -4.48 -1.48 22.97
CA GLN A 11 -3.69 -0.80 21.94
C GLN A 11 -2.94 -1.80 21.04
N ARG A 12 -2.54 -2.95 21.58
CA ARG A 12 -1.89 -4.02 20.82
C ARG A 12 -2.82 -4.65 19.80
N GLU A 13 -4.01 -5.08 20.23
CA GLU A 13 -4.99 -5.71 19.34
C GLU A 13 -5.43 -4.76 18.22
N ILE A 14 -5.49 -3.45 18.49
CA ILE A 14 -5.77 -2.43 17.46
C ILE A 14 -4.66 -2.42 16.39
N VAL A 15 -3.39 -2.46 16.80
CA VAL A 15 -2.25 -2.48 15.86
C VAL A 15 -2.22 -3.77 15.07
N GLU A 16 -2.46 -4.92 15.70
CA GLU A 16 -2.51 -6.23 15.04
C GLU A 16 -3.67 -6.31 14.03
N ASN A 17 -4.85 -5.82 14.37
CA ASN A 17 -5.99 -5.75 13.45
C ASN A 17 -5.69 -4.82 12.25
N ASN A 18 -5.01 -3.70 12.47
CA ASN A 18 -4.61 -2.80 11.38
C ASN A 18 -3.56 -3.45 10.46
N ILE A 19 -2.62 -4.22 11.01
CA ILE A 19 -1.67 -5.01 10.21
C ILE A 19 -2.44 -5.97 9.31
N LEU A 20 -3.35 -6.77 9.88
CA LEU A 20 -4.16 -7.73 9.13
C LEU A 20 -4.99 -7.06 8.03
N ALA A 21 -5.57 -5.88 8.32
CA ALA A 21 -6.36 -5.15 7.33
C ALA A 21 -5.51 -4.65 6.15
N ILE A 22 -4.27 -4.23 6.41
CA ILE A 22 -3.40 -3.62 5.39
C ILE A 22 -2.60 -4.68 4.63
N GLU A 23 -2.30 -5.84 5.22
CA GLU A 23 -1.34 -6.81 4.65
C GLU A 23 -1.70 -7.29 3.24
N THR A 24 -3.00 -7.37 2.91
CA THR A 24 -3.48 -7.81 1.58
C THR A 24 -3.71 -6.67 0.60
N MET A 25 -3.77 -5.41 1.06
CA MET A 25 -4.11 -4.27 0.21
C MET A 25 -3.03 -3.96 -0.86
N PRO A 26 -1.71 -4.06 -0.58
CA PRO A 26 -0.68 -3.87 -1.61
C PRO A 26 -0.81 -4.81 -2.81
N GLU A 27 -1.19 -6.07 -2.58
CA GLU A 27 -1.39 -7.07 -3.64
C GLU A 27 -2.60 -6.72 -4.50
N GLN A 28 -3.71 -6.32 -3.88
CA GLN A 28 -4.91 -5.85 -4.60
C GLN A 28 -4.63 -4.61 -5.47
N VAL A 29 -3.76 -3.71 -4.98
CA VAL A 29 -3.31 -2.56 -5.75
C VAL A 29 -2.47 -3.00 -6.95
N ASP A 30 -1.59 -4.00 -6.79
CA ASP A 30 -0.81 -4.56 -7.90
C ASP A 30 -1.71 -5.22 -8.96
N GLU A 31 -2.68 -6.02 -8.53
CA GLU A 31 -3.65 -6.65 -9.44
C GLU A 31 -4.44 -5.61 -10.23
N THR A 32 -4.90 -4.55 -9.55
CA THR A 32 -5.67 -3.47 -10.19
C THR A 32 -4.80 -2.67 -11.17
N ALA A 33 -3.54 -2.39 -10.81
CA ALA A 33 -2.60 -1.66 -11.66
C ALA A 33 -2.21 -2.46 -12.89
N ALA A 34 -1.98 -3.77 -12.73
CA ALA A 34 -1.72 -4.69 -13.83
C ALA A 34 -2.91 -4.79 -14.78
N ALA A 35 -4.13 -4.93 -14.25
CA ALA A 35 -5.36 -4.96 -15.04
C ALA A 35 -5.57 -3.66 -15.84
N ALA A 36 -5.35 -2.50 -15.20
CA ALA A 36 -5.43 -1.21 -15.88
C ALA A 36 -4.37 -1.06 -16.98
N THR A 37 -3.15 -1.52 -16.72
CA THR A 37 -2.04 -1.45 -17.69
C THR A 37 -2.30 -2.34 -18.91
N ALA A 38 -2.91 -3.52 -18.72
CA ALA A 38 -3.26 -4.43 -19.82
C ALA A 38 -4.23 -3.80 -20.85
N HIS A 39 -5.01 -2.79 -20.46
CA HIS A 39 -5.85 -2.05 -21.42
C HIS A 39 -5.04 -1.16 -22.37
N LEU A 40 -3.79 -0.82 -22.06
CA LEU A 40 -2.90 -0.04 -22.93
C LEU A 40 -2.34 -0.85 -24.11
N ASP A 41 -2.41 -2.18 -24.06
CA ASP A 41 -1.94 -3.05 -25.15
C ASP A 41 -2.92 -3.08 -26.34
N GLY A 42 -4.12 -2.52 -26.18
CA GLY A 42 -5.13 -2.38 -27.22
C GLY A 42 -5.15 -1.00 -27.89
N PRO A 43 -5.92 -0.83 -28.99
CA PRO A 43 -6.12 0.48 -29.60
C PRO A 43 -6.99 1.35 -28.67
N VAL A 44 -6.33 2.22 -27.91
CA VAL A 44 -6.95 3.19 -27.00
C VAL A 44 -6.63 4.61 -27.49
N ASP A 45 -7.60 5.52 -27.41
CA ASP A 45 -7.34 6.93 -27.77
C ASP A 45 -6.36 7.58 -26.79
N PHE A 46 -5.63 8.60 -27.26
CA PHE A 46 -4.60 9.26 -26.47
C PHE A 46 -5.11 9.79 -25.11
N PRO A 47 -6.25 10.51 -25.02
CA PRO A 47 -6.82 10.89 -23.73
C PRO A 47 -7.03 9.72 -22.77
N THR A 48 -7.65 8.63 -23.23
CA THR A 48 -7.91 7.45 -22.40
C THR A 48 -6.61 6.80 -21.92
N ALA A 49 -5.58 6.70 -22.76
CA ALA A 49 -4.28 6.20 -22.36
C ALA A 49 -3.61 7.06 -21.26
N GLN A 50 -3.72 8.39 -21.35
CA GLN A 50 -3.22 9.31 -20.32
C GLN A 50 -3.95 9.13 -18.98
N PHE A 51 -5.28 8.98 -19.00
CA PHE A 51 -6.06 8.74 -17.78
C PHE A 51 -5.69 7.41 -17.11
N ILE A 52 -5.52 6.34 -17.90
CA ILE A 52 -5.08 5.04 -17.38
C ILE A 52 -3.69 5.17 -16.74
N GLY A 53 -2.73 5.80 -17.42
CA GLY A 53 -1.38 6.00 -16.89
C GLY A 53 -1.37 6.80 -15.58
N GLN A 54 -2.19 7.84 -15.48
CA GLN A 54 -2.33 8.62 -14.24
C GLN A 54 -2.95 7.78 -13.10
N HIS A 55 -3.98 6.99 -13.39
CA HIS A 55 -4.59 6.10 -12.40
C HIS A 55 -3.61 5.04 -11.88
N VAL A 56 -2.83 4.41 -12.77
CA VAL A 56 -1.77 3.46 -12.38
C VAL A 56 -0.72 4.15 -11.50
N SER A 57 -0.32 5.38 -11.84
CA SER A 57 0.61 6.15 -10.99
C SER A 57 0.05 6.44 -9.60
N MET A 58 -1.24 6.77 -9.48
CA MET A 58 -1.89 6.99 -8.19
C MET A 58 -1.95 5.71 -7.36
N GLN A 59 -2.25 4.58 -7.99
CA GLN A 59 -2.26 3.27 -7.36
C GLN A 59 -0.87 2.90 -6.81
N ASN A 60 0.19 3.08 -7.59
CA ASN A 60 1.56 2.87 -7.14
C ASN A 60 1.94 3.75 -5.93
N GLY A 61 1.47 5.01 -5.91
CA GLY A 61 1.63 5.90 -4.76
C GLY A 61 0.91 5.38 -3.50
N ALA A 62 -0.32 4.88 -3.65
CA ALA A 62 -1.07 4.29 -2.54
C ALA A 62 -0.40 3.01 -2.00
N LYS A 63 0.10 2.14 -2.89
CA LYS A 63 0.88 0.95 -2.50
C LYS A 63 2.08 1.31 -1.63
N PHE A 64 2.82 2.35 -2.01
CA PHE A 64 3.95 2.82 -1.21
C PHE A 64 3.53 3.24 0.21
N GLN A 65 2.45 4.01 0.32
CA GLN A 65 1.92 4.44 1.61
C GLN A 65 1.48 3.24 2.48
N LEU A 66 0.80 2.26 1.89
CA LEU A 66 0.40 1.03 2.57
C LEU A 66 1.60 0.24 3.09
N ASN A 67 2.64 0.05 2.27
CA ASN A 67 3.87 -0.66 2.68
C ASN A 67 4.64 0.07 3.78
N SER A 68 4.71 1.39 3.71
CA SER A 68 5.32 2.23 4.74
C SER A 68 4.56 2.10 6.07
N GLU A 69 3.22 2.16 6.02
CA GLU A 69 2.36 2.01 7.19
C GLU A 69 2.46 0.60 7.79
N LEU A 70 2.45 -0.44 6.96
CA LEU A 70 2.65 -1.82 7.39
C LEU A 70 3.99 -1.99 8.13
N THR A 71 5.06 -1.39 7.60
CA THR A 71 6.39 -1.38 8.24
C THR A 71 6.34 -0.66 9.58
N ARG A 72 5.70 0.51 9.65
CA ARG A 72 5.53 1.29 10.88
C ARG A 72 4.79 0.51 11.96
N LEU A 73 3.68 -0.15 11.59
CA LEU A 73 2.88 -0.96 12.52
C LEU A 73 3.66 -2.20 13.00
N LYS A 74 4.35 -2.91 12.10
CA LYS A 74 5.22 -4.04 12.47
C LYS A 74 6.35 -3.60 13.41
N ASN A 75 6.91 -2.40 13.22
CA ASN A 75 7.93 -1.84 14.11
C ASN A 75 7.39 -1.43 15.50
N ILE A 76 6.11 -1.05 15.61
CA ILE A 76 5.46 -0.82 16.90
C ILE A 76 5.40 -2.13 17.70
N ILE A 77 4.96 -3.23 17.07
CA ILE A 77 4.95 -4.56 17.68
C ILE A 77 6.36 -4.98 18.09
N ALA A 78 7.34 -4.85 17.19
CA ALA A 78 8.73 -5.20 17.46
C ALA A 78 9.33 -4.42 18.64
N THR A 79 8.94 -3.16 18.82
CA THR A 79 9.35 -2.34 19.96
C THR A 79 8.80 -2.89 21.28
N TRP A 80 7.53 -3.32 21.29
CA TRP A 80 6.92 -3.94 22.47
C TRP A 80 7.49 -5.33 22.77
N ASP A 81 7.90 -6.08 21.75
CA ASP A 81 8.45 -7.42 21.88
C ASP A 81 9.98 -7.44 22.12
N GLY A 82 10.64 -6.29 22.05
CA GLY A 82 12.09 -6.17 22.20
C GLY A 82 12.88 -6.79 21.03
N THR A 83 12.27 -6.92 19.86
CA THR A 83 12.88 -7.51 18.66
C THR A 83 13.45 -6.43 17.73
N PRO A 84 14.39 -6.77 16.82
CA PRO A 84 14.96 -5.82 15.87
C PRO A 84 13.90 -5.16 14.98
N LEU A 85 14.09 -3.86 14.70
CA LEU A 85 13.20 -3.07 13.83
C LEU A 85 13.52 -3.33 12.36
N ALA A 86 12.48 -3.42 11.53
CA ALA A 86 12.62 -3.41 10.09
C ALA A 86 13.03 -2.01 9.60
N PRO A 87 13.94 -1.93 8.62
CA PRO A 87 14.29 -0.64 8.02
C PRO A 87 13.05 -0.02 7.34
N PRO A 88 12.95 1.32 7.30
CA PRO A 88 11.88 1.97 6.56
C PRO A 88 11.94 1.55 5.08
N GLY A 89 10.78 1.23 4.50
CA GLY A 89 10.70 0.85 3.10
C GLY A 89 11.14 1.99 2.19
N THR A 90 12.17 1.77 1.37
CA THR A 90 12.58 2.74 0.35
C THR A 90 11.54 2.78 -0.77
N PRO A 91 10.99 3.96 -1.14
CA PRO A 91 10.13 4.06 -2.30
C PRO A 91 10.90 3.62 -3.54
N THR A 92 10.46 2.52 -4.16
CA THR A 92 10.95 2.09 -5.47
C THR A 92 9.88 2.43 -6.49
N LEU A 93 10.10 3.50 -7.26
CA LEU A 93 9.28 3.80 -8.43
C LEU A 93 9.75 2.86 -9.55
N THR A 94 8.99 1.80 -9.80
CA THR A 94 9.16 1.01 -11.03
C THR A 94 8.68 1.88 -12.18
N LEU A 95 9.61 2.54 -12.85
CA LEU A 95 9.32 3.24 -14.10
C LEU A 95 9.18 2.18 -15.20
N THR A 96 7.95 1.83 -15.57
CA THR A 96 7.74 1.10 -16.84
C THR A 96 8.16 2.05 -17.96
N PRO A 97 9.19 1.73 -18.76
CA PRO A 97 9.60 2.59 -19.86
C PRO A 97 8.45 2.69 -20.87
N MET A 98 8.09 3.93 -21.25
CA MET A 98 7.20 4.13 -22.40
C MET A 98 7.98 3.75 -23.66
N SER A 99 7.62 2.62 -24.27
CA SER A 99 8.06 2.20 -25.60
C SER A 99 7.17 2.79 -26.68
#